data_AF-A0A2V8AR42-F1
#
_entry.id   AF-A0A2V8AR42-F1
#
_cell.length_a   1.000
_cell.length_b   1.000
_cell.length_c   1.000
_cell.angle_alpha   90.00
_cell.angle_beta   90.00
_cell.angle_gamma   90.00
#
_symmetry.space_group_name_H-M   'P 1'
#
loop_
_entity.id
_entity.type
_entity.pdbx_description
1 polymer ?
#
loop_
_entity_poly.entity_id
_entity_poly.type
_entity_poly.pdbx_seq_one_letter_code
_entity_poly.pdbx_strand_id
1 'polypeptide(L)' 'MEKVTDLRLPLGLLLSFYGVILIATGAIQGTRVLGINVNLWWGFVLLLVGAAMLYLARRARSL' A
#
# COMPACT_ATOMS: atom_id res chain seq x y z
N MET A 1 25.17 17.42 5.42
CA MET A 1 23.98 16.82 6.03
C MET A 1 23.05 16.41 4.91
N GLU A 2 23.04 15.13 4.56
CA GLU A 2 22.11 14.60 3.55
C GLU A 2 20.69 14.74 4.11
N LYS A 3 19.77 15.38 3.36
CA LYS A 3 18.37 15.47 3.74
C LYS A 3 17.80 14.06 3.73
N VAL A 4 17.72 13.42 4.90
CA VAL A 4 16.99 12.16 5.05
C VAL A 4 15.53 12.48 4.74
N THR A 5 15.14 12.19 3.50
CA THR A 5 13.78 12.38 3.01
C THR A 5 12.89 11.44 3.81
N ASP A 6 11.74 11.94 4.29
CA ASP A 6 10.79 11.13 5.05
C ASP A 6 10.33 9.94 4.20
N LEU A 7 10.93 8.78 4.46
CA LEU A 7 10.80 7.57 3.64
C LEU A 7 9.36 7.05 3.63
N ARG A 8 8.56 7.44 4.64
CA ARG A 8 7.14 7.08 4.76
C ARG A 8 6.32 7.54 3.56
N LEU A 9 6.69 8.67 2.96
CA LEU A 9 5.95 9.27 1.86
C LEU A 9 6.13 8.50 0.53
N PRO A 10 7.36 8.27 0.02
CA PRO A 10 7.53 7.46 -1.19
C PRO A 10 7.10 6.01 -0.98
N LEU A 11 7.40 5.39 0.17
CA LEU A 11 6.96 4.02 0.44
C LEU A 11 5.44 3.92 0.53
N GLY A 12 4.77 4.83 1.26
CA GLY A 12 3.32 4.83 1.41
C GLY A 12 2.60 4.99 0.07
N LEU A 13 3.13 5.82 -0.83
CA LEU A 13 2.61 5.97 -2.19
C LEU A 13 2.77 4.68 -3.01
N LEU A 14 3.96 4.08 -3.00
CA LEU A 14 4.22 2.84 -3.75
C LEU A 14 3.36 1.68 -3.24
N LEU A 15 3.30 1.47 -1.92
CA LEU A 15 2.48 0.45 -1.28
C LEU A 15 0.99 0.62 -1.62
N SER A 16 0.48 1.86 -1.54
CA SER A 16 -0.91 2.14 -1.88
C SER A 16 -1.20 1.89 -3.37
N PHE A 17 -0.29 2.32 -4.26
CA PHE A 17 -0.43 2.13 -5.70
C PHE A 17 -0.46 0.65 -6.09
N TYR A 18 0.51 -0.14 -5.62
CA TYR A 18 0.54 -1.58 -5.86
C TYR A 18 -0.63 -2.30 -5.18
N GLY A 19 -1.06 -1.85 -4.00
CA GLY A 19 -2.26 -2.36 -3.32
C GLY A 19 -3.51 -2.19 -4.17
N VAL A 20 -3.73 -1.01 -4.76
CA VAL A 20 -4.85 -0.75 -5.68
C VAL A 20 -4.77 -1.66 -6.92
N ILE A 21 -3.58 -1.80 -7.52
CA ILE A 21 -3.39 -2.70 -8.67
C ILE A 21 -3.72 -4.15 -8.29
N LEU A 22 -3.27 -4.62 -7.12
CA LEU A 22 -3.54 -5.98 -6.65
C LEU A 22 -5.02 -6.23 -6.36
N ILE A 23 -5.72 -5.25 -5.81
CA ILE A 23 -7.18 -5.32 -5.62
C ILE A 23 -7.89 -5.37 -6.97
N ALA A 24 -7.53 -4.48 -7.90
CA ALA A 24 -8.14 -4.43 -9.24
C ALA A 24 -7.90 -5.73 -10.01
N THR A 25 -6.66 -6.22 -10.04
CA THR A 25 -6.32 -7.51 -10.66
C THR A 25 -6.99 -8.67 -9.93
N GLY A 26 -7.07 -8.64 -8.60
CA GLY A 26 -7.80 -9.61 -7.79
C GLY A 26 -9.29 -9.68 -8.12
N ALA A 27 -9.92 -8.54 -8.42
CA ALA A 27 -11.33 -8.46 -8.78
C ALA A 27 -11.63 -8.96 -10.19
N ILE A 28 -10.71 -8.76 -11.15
CA ILE A 28 -10.91 -9.15 -12.57
C ILE A 28 -10.39 -10.57 -12.83
N GLN A 29 -9.16 -10.88 -12.39
CA GLN A 29 -8.42 -12.12 -12.66
C GLN A 29 -7.64 -12.56 -11.42
N GLY A 30 -8.35 -12.76 -10.31
CA GLY A 30 -7.71 -13.12 -9.04
C GLY A 30 -7.01 -14.48 -9.07
N THR A 31 -5.76 -14.50 -8.62
CA THR A 31 -5.00 -15.73 -8.40
C THR A 31 -5.47 -16.40 -7.12
N ARG A 32 -6.00 -17.63 -7.23
CA ARG A 32 -6.48 -18.40 -6.07
C ARG A 32 -5.46 -19.45 -5.63
N VAL A 33 -5.05 -19.39 -4.37
CA VAL A 33 -4.23 -20.42 -3.71
C VAL A 33 -5.04 -20.96 -2.54
N LEU A 34 -5.24 -22.28 -2.50
CA LEU A 34 -6.11 -22.94 -1.50
C LEU A 34 -7.54 -22.36 -1.46
N GLY A 35 -8.06 -21.93 -2.62
CA GLY A 35 -9.38 -21.28 -2.73
C GLY A 35 -9.41 -19.80 -2.32
N ILE A 36 -8.31 -19.25 -1.81
CA ILE A 36 -8.19 -17.86 -1.36
C ILE A 36 -7.63 -17.00 -2.49
N ASN A 37 -8.32 -15.89 -2.82
CA ASN A 37 -7.84 -14.91 -3.78
C ASN A 37 -6.69 -14.09 -3.18
N VAL A 38 -5.46 -14.52 -3.45
CA VAL A 38 -4.23 -13.97 -2.88
C VAL A 38 -4.07 -12.50 -3.28
N ASN A 39 -4.39 -12.16 -4.53
CA ASN A 39 -4.25 -10.81 -5.06
C ASN A 39 -5.13 -9.82 -4.29
N LEU A 40 -6.38 -10.20 -4.00
CA LEU A 40 -7.32 -9.34 -3.28
C LEU A 40 -6.86 -9.11 -1.82
N TRP A 41 -6.54 -10.18 -1.09
CA TRP A 41 -6.18 -10.10 0.32
C TRP A 41 -4.86 -9.34 0.54
N TRP A 42 -3.83 -9.67 -0.24
CA TRP A 42 -2.56 -8.94 -0.14
C TRP A 42 -2.67 -7.52 -0.67
N GLY A 43 -3.51 -7.28 -1.69
CA GLY A 43 -3.83 -5.92 -2.14
C GLY A 43 -4.42 -5.05 -1.03
N PHE A 44 -5.37 -5.59 -0.25
CA PHE A 44 -5.91 -4.89 0.92
C PHE A 44 -4.85 -4.63 2.00
N VAL A 45 -4.00 -5.61 2.30
CA VAL A 45 -2.90 -5.44 3.28
C VAL A 45 -1.95 -4.32 2.84
N LEU A 46 -1.50 -4.33 1.57
CA LEU A 46 -0.61 -3.31 1.02
C LEU A 46 -1.26 -1.92 1.05
N LEU A 47 -2.55 -1.84 0.70
CA LEU A 47 -3.29 -0.58 0.70
C LEU A 47 -3.45 -0.03 2.13
N LEU A 48 -3.79 -0.87 3.11
CA LEU A 48 -3.92 -0.45 4.51
C LEU A 48 -2.58 0.05 5.07
N VAL A 49 -1.50 -0.69 4.83
CA VAL A 49 -0.15 -0.28 5.27
C VAL A 49 0.29 1.01 4.59
N GLY A 50 0.12 1.10 3.26
CA GLY A 50 0.44 2.31 2.51
C GLY A 50 -0.34 3.53 2.98
N ALA A 51 -1.66 3.38 3.17
CA ALA A 51 -2.52 4.43 3.68
C ALA A 51 -2.13 4.87 5.10
N ALA A 52 -1.79 3.93 5.99
CA ALA A 52 -1.31 4.24 7.34
C ALA A 52 0.01 5.04 7.30
N MET A 53 0.94 4.66 6.43
CA MET A 53 2.20 5.40 6.26
C MET A 53 1.97 6.82 5.73
N LEU A 54 1.08 6.99 4.75
CA LEU A 54 0.70 8.30 4.23
C LEU A 54 0.01 9.15 5.29
N TYR A 55 -0.87 8.56 6.09
CA TYR A 55 -1.52 9.23 7.21
C TYR A 55 -0.48 9.72 8.24
N LEU A 56 0.47 8.87 8.63
CA LEU A 56 1.53 9.22 9.56
C LEU A 56 2.47 10.30 8.99
N ALA A 57 2.80 10.25 7.71
CA ALA A 57 3.63 11.26 7.05
C ALA A 57 2.92 12.63 7.00
N ARG A 58 1.60 12.65 6.76
CA ARG A 58 0.79 13.88 6.81
C ARG A 58 0.71 14.45 8.23
N ARG A 59 0.54 13.58 9.23
CA ARG A 59 0.52 13.98 10.65
C ARG A 59 1.88 14.51 11.11
N ALA A 60 2.98 13.92 10.65
CA ALA A 60 4.33 14.39 10.99
C ALA A 60 4.68 15.76 10.36
N ARG A 61 4.11 16.09 9.19
CA ARG A 61 4.32 17.39 8.53
C ARG A 61 3.47 18.52 9.12
N SER A 62 2.39 18.19 9.83
CA SER A 62 1.47 19.16 10.43
C SER A 62 1.81 19.50 11.89
N LEU A 63 2.81 18.84 12.47
CA LEU A 63 3.45 19.15 13.76
C LEU A 63 4.76 19.89 13.52
#